data_AF-A0A258KD85-F1
#
_entry.id   AF-A0A258KD85-F1
#
_cell.length_a   1.000
_cell.length_b   1.000
_cell.length_c   1.000
_cell.angle_alpha   90.00
_cell.angle_beta   90.00
_cell.angle_gamma   90.00
#
_symmetry.space_group_name_H-M   'P 1'
#
loop_
_entity.id
_entity.type
_entity.pdbx_description
1 polymer ?
#
loop_
_entity_poly.entity_id
_entity_poly.type
_entity_poly.pdbx_seq_one_letter_code
_entity_poly.pdbx_strand_id
1 'polypeptide(L)'
;MASINKHIRSKPDNVIRAIADTGGYIGICCIPRFLGGSGDIAMMMKHIDYVVKKFGVDHVAIGTDVAYRSQFSNEESKKISARNPERTRWEALWPPDDFKESSEMIQSLAWTNWPLFTVGMVQMGYSDDYIQKILAGNIMRVAKAALV
;
A
#
# COMPACT_ATOMS: atom_id res chain seq x y z
N MET A 1 -1.71 8.68 -0.88
CA MET A 1 -2.40 9.91 -0.44
C MET A 1 -2.60 10.83 -1.62
N ALA A 2 -3.77 11.46 -1.79
CA ALA A 2 -4.04 12.32 -2.95
C ALA A 2 -3.15 13.57 -2.99
N SER A 3 -2.70 14.03 -1.82
CA SER A 3 -1.77 15.15 -1.67
C SER A 3 -0.33 14.82 -2.11
N ILE A 4 -0.01 13.53 -2.29
CA ILE A 4 1.29 13.06 -2.80
C ILE A 4 1.15 12.60 -4.25
N ASN A 5 0.15 11.76 -4.54
CA ASN A 5 -0.14 11.25 -5.88
C ASN A 5 -1.64 11.32 -6.15
N LYS A 6 -2.02 12.18 -7.10
CA LYS A 6 -3.40 12.39 -7.55
C LYS A 6 -3.84 11.23 -8.45
N HIS A 7 -4.13 10.10 -7.82
CA HIS A 7 -4.68 8.91 -8.47
C HIS A 7 -6.14 8.68 -8.04
N ILE A 8 -6.98 8.10 -8.90
CA ILE A 8 -8.42 7.89 -8.60
C ILE A 8 -8.67 6.98 -7.39
N ARG A 9 -7.68 6.15 -7.02
CA ARG A 9 -7.71 5.30 -5.81
C ARG A 9 -7.14 5.97 -4.55
N SER A 10 -6.53 7.16 -4.70
CA SER A 10 -6.02 7.94 -3.58
C SER A 10 -7.14 8.70 -2.87
N LYS A 11 -6.98 8.88 -1.56
CA LYS A 11 -7.97 9.51 -0.70
C LYS A 11 -7.51 10.95 -0.40
N PRO A 12 -8.40 11.96 -0.48
CA PRO A 12 -8.08 13.32 -0.06
C PRO A 12 -7.98 13.41 1.46
N ASP A 13 -7.32 14.44 1.96
CA ASP A 13 -7.00 14.58 3.38
C ASP A 13 -8.24 14.65 4.28
N ASN A 14 -9.33 15.23 3.81
CA ASN A 14 -10.58 15.30 4.57
C ASN A 14 -11.20 13.91 4.80
N VAL A 15 -11.07 13.00 3.83
CA VAL A 15 -11.53 11.61 3.98
C VAL A 15 -10.63 10.84 4.94
N ILE A 16 -9.32 11.05 4.84
CA ILE A 16 -8.35 10.43 5.77
C ILE A 16 -8.60 10.91 7.20
N ARG A 17 -8.84 12.21 7.38
CA ARG A 17 -9.20 12.80 8.68
C ARG A 17 -10.48 12.18 9.24
N ALA A 18 -11.54 12.07 8.44
CA ALA A 18 -12.79 11.45 8.88
C ALA A 18 -12.59 10.01 9.39
N ILE A 19 -11.69 9.24 8.77
CA ILE A 19 -11.33 7.89 9.25
C ILE A 19 -10.55 7.95 10.57
N ALA A 20 -9.59 8.87 10.67
CA ALA A 20 -8.77 9.03 11.87
C ALA A 20 -9.62 9.47 13.08
N ASP A 21 -10.56 10.41 12.88
CA ASP A 21 -11.43 10.95 13.92
C ASP A 21 -12.36 9.88 14.53
N THR A 22 -12.68 8.81 13.81
CA THR A 22 -13.44 7.65 14.34
C THR A 22 -12.55 6.60 14.99
N GLY A 23 -11.25 6.88 15.16
CA GLY A 23 -10.28 5.91 15.67
C GLY A 23 -9.87 4.86 14.64
N GLY A 24 -10.17 5.03 13.35
CA GLY A 24 -9.79 4.10 12.29
C GLY A 24 -8.29 4.13 11.94
N TYR A 25 -7.90 3.43 10.89
CA TYR A 25 -6.55 3.51 10.32
C TYR A 25 -6.57 3.51 8.79
N ILE A 26 -5.45 3.89 8.18
CA ILE A 26 -5.24 3.92 6.74
C ILE A 26 -4.11 2.95 6.38
N GLY A 27 -4.47 1.90 5.63
CA GLY A 27 -3.50 0.99 5.02
C GLY A 27 -2.85 1.62 3.79
N ILE A 28 -1.51 1.72 3.80
CA ILE A 28 -0.73 2.15 2.63
C ILE A 28 -0.57 0.97 1.67
N CYS A 29 -1.02 1.14 0.42
CA CYS A 29 -0.99 0.10 -0.62
C CYS A 29 0.39 -0.06 -1.24
N CYS A 30 0.81 -1.32 -1.47
CA CYS A 30 2.07 -1.67 -2.13
C CYS A 30 1.92 -1.75 -3.66
N ILE A 31 1.31 -0.73 -4.27
CA ILE A 31 1.04 -0.67 -5.71
C ILE A 31 1.76 0.55 -6.30
N PRO A 32 2.77 0.38 -7.17
CA PRO A 32 3.59 1.47 -7.71
C PRO A 32 2.76 2.61 -8.29
N ARG A 33 1.77 2.30 -9.14
CA ARG A 33 0.90 3.30 -9.77
C ARG A 33 0.10 4.13 -8.77
N PHE A 34 -0.25 3.58 -7.60
CA PHE A 34 -0.96 4.31 -6.56
C PHE A 34 -0.02 5.17 -5.71
N LEU A 35 1.23 4.73 -5.55
CA LEU A 35 2.27 5.50 -4.87
C LEU A 35 2.72 6.70 -5.69
N GLY A 36 2.81 6.56 -7.03
CA GLY A 36 3.32 7.58 -7.95
C GLY A 36 4.83 7.79 -7.80
N GLY A 37 5.39 8.85 -8.39
CA GLY A 37 6.81 9.17 -8.23
C GLY A 37 7.74 8.02 -8.65
N SER A 38 8.66 7.61 -7.77
CA SER A 38 9.55 6.47 -8.00
C SER A 38 8.84 5.11 -7.96
N GLY A 39 7.61 5.04 -7.45
CA GLY A 39 6.79 3.82 -7.44
C GLY A 39 7.35 2.68 -6.56
N ASP A 40 8.39 2.94 -5.78
CA ASP A 40 9.16 1.94 -5.03
C ASP A 40 8.94 2.05 -3.52
N ILE A 41 9.66 1.25 -2.74
CA ILE A 41 9.65 1.27 -1.28
C ILE A 41 9.96 2.67 -0.70
N ALA A 42 10.83 3.46 -1.32
CA ALA A 42 11.13 4.81 -0.85
C ALA A 42 9.91 5.72 -1.00
N MET A 43 9.14 5.55 -2.08
CA MET A 43 7.87 6.24 -2.23
C MET A 43 6.84 5.76 -1.20
N MET A 44 6.76 4.47 -0.93
CA MET A 44 5.89 3.93 0.14
C MET A 44 6.22 4.56 1.50
N MET A 45 7.51 4.68 1.84
CA MET A 45 7.96 5.33 3.07
C MET A 45 7.51 6.80 3.14
N LYS A 46 7.55 7.55 2.04
CA LYS A 46 7.01 8.93 1.98
C LYS A 46 5.50 8.99 2.25
N HIS A 47 4.72 8.01 1.79
CA HIS A 47 3.29 7.95 2.11
C HIS A 47 3.06 7.61 3.58
N ILE A 48 3.83 6.70 4.17
CA ILE A 48 3.79 6.41 5.62
C ILE A 48 4.12 7.68 6.41
N ASP A 49 5.23 8.35 6.08
CA ASP A 49 5.69 9.58 6.73
C ASP A 49 4.62 10.66 6.76
N TYR A 50 3.99 10.88 5.61
CA TYR A 50 2.95 11.87 5.46
C TYR A 50 1.75 11.58 6.37
N VAL A 51 1.29 10.33 6.44
CA VAL A 51 0.12 10.01 7.27
C VAL A 51 0.48 10.10 8.76
N VAL A 52 1.66 9.62 9.17
CA VAL A 52 2.13 9.74 10.55
C VAL A 52 2.20 11.21 10.98
N LYS A 53 2.84 12.08 10.19
CA LYS A 53 3.02 13.50 10.52
C LYS A 53 1.70 14.29 10.55
N LYS A 54 0.74 13.92 9.70
CA LYS A 54 -0.48 14.72 9.51
C LYS A 54 -1.69 14.22 10.29
N PHE A 55 -1.77 12.91 10.54
CA PHE A 55 -2.92 12.27 11.17
C PHE A 55 -2.56 11.46 12.41
N GLY A 56 -1.27 11.28 12.72
CA GLY A 56 -0.79 10.55 13.89
C GLY A 56 -0.51 9.08 13.61
N VAL A 57 0.46 8.52 14.34
CA VAL A 57 0.93 7.14 14.14
C VAL A 57 -0.15 6.09 14.39
N ASP A 58 -1.12 6.37 15.26
CA ASP A 58 -2.18 5.41 15.63
C ASP A 58 -3.17 5.12 14.49
N HIS A 59 -3.04 5.84 13.36
CA HIS A 59 -3.93 5.77 12.21
C HIS A 59 -3.24 5.28 10.93
N VAL A 60 -2.04 4.69 11.04
CA VAL A 60 -1.26 4.21 9.89
C VAL A 60 -1.08 2.70 9.95
N ALA A 61 -1.24 2.03 8.81
CA ALA A 61 -0.92 0.61 8.66
C ALA A 61 -0.39 0.32 7.25
N ILE A 62 0.04 -0.90 7.00
CA ILE A 62 0.42 -1.40 5.67
C ILE A 62 -0.67 -2.34 5.16
N GLY A 63 -1.12 -2.14 3.92
CA GLY A 63 -2.12 -3.00 3.27
C GLY A 63 -1.67 -3.35 1.86
N THR A 64 -0.94 -4.45 1.70
CA THR A 64 -0.15 -4.73 0.49
C THR A 64 -0.96 -4.72 -0.81
N ASP A 65 -2.19 -5.24 -0.78
CA ASP A 65 -3.08 -5.37 -1.95
C ASP A 65 -2.47 -6.23 -3.08
N VAL A 66 -1.40 -6.98 -2.77
CA VAL A 66 -0.68 -7.85 -3.70
C VAL A 66 -0.32 -9.17 -3.02
N ALA A 67 -0.48 -10.27 -3.76
CA ALA A 67 -0.02 -11.61 -3.36
C ALA A 67 1.36 -11.92 -3.98
N TYR A 68 2.04 -12.92 -3.42
CA TYR A 68 3.26 -13.45 -4.05
C TYR A 68 2.95 -13.95 -5.47
N ARG A 69 3.81 -13.60 -6.44
CA ARG A 69 3.86 -14.31 -7.72
C ARG A 69 5.16 -15.09 -7.80
N SER A 70 5.05 -16.41 -7.98
CA SER A 70 6.20 -17.27 -8.22
C SER A 70 6.94 -16.84 -9.48
N GLN A 71 8.27 -16.96 -9.49
CA GLN A 71 9.09 -16.78 -10.69
C GLN A 71 8.68 -17.75 -11.82
N PHE A 72 8.13 -18.92 -11.47
CA PHE A 72 7.63 -19.91 -12.42
C PHE A 72 6.17 -19.64 -12.85
N SER A 73 5.51 -18.60 -12.34
CA SER A 73 4.08 -18.35 -12.59
C SER A 73 3.74 -18.26 -14.08
N ASN A 74 4.64 -17.69 -14.90
CA ASN A 74 4.44 -17.58 -16.34
C ASN A 74 4.54 -18.95 -17.04
N GLU A 75 5.48 -19.79 -16.63
CA GLU A 75 5.66 -21.15 -17.17
C GLU A 75 4.49 -22.04 -16.78
N GLU A 76 4.05 -21.99 -15.53
CA GLU A 76 2.89 -22.75 -15.05
C GLU A 76 1.59 -22.29 -15.71
N SER A 77 1.40 -20.97 -15.90
CA SER A 77 0.19 -20.43 -16.53
C SER A 77 0.03 -20.92 -17.98
N LYS A 78 1.13 -21.18 -18.71
CA LYS A 78 1.10 -21.71 -20.08
C LYS A 78 0.57 -23.14 -20.16
N LYS A 79 0.58 -23.90 -19.05
CA LYS A 79 0.07 -25.28 -19.00
C LYS A 79 -1.45 -25.34 -18.88
N ILE A 80 -2.09 -24.22 -18.55
CA ILE A 80 -3.54 -24.10 -18.37
C ILE A 80 -4.15 -23.73 -19.73
N SER A 81 -5.19 -24.46 -20.17
CA SER A 81 -5.94 -24.10 -21.38
C SER A 81 -6.55 -22.70 -21.25
N ALA A 82 -6.57 -21.95 -22.36
CA ALA A 82 -7.03 -20.56 -22.36
C ALA A 82 -8.40 -20.42 -21.69
N ARG A 83 -8.47 -19.60 -20.64
CA ARG A 83 -9.75 -19.22 -20.02
C ARG A 83 -10.55 -18.38 -21.01
N ASN A 84 -11.88 -18.43 -20.85
CA ASN A 84 -12.83 -17.54 -21.53
C ASN A 84 -12.30 -16.11 -21.62
N PRO A 85 -12.66 -15.35 -22.68
CA PRO A 85 -12.17 -13.99 -22.89
C PRO A 85 -12.30 -13.17 -21.60
N GLU A 86 -11.19 -12.56 -21.19
CA GLU A 86 -11.18 -11.68 -20.02
C GLU A 86 -12.21 -10.57 -20.25
N ARG A 87 -13.12 -10.40 -19.28
CA ARG A 87 -13.99 -9.23 -19.27
C ARG A 87 -13.10 -7.99 -19.17
N THR A 88 -13.48 -6.93 -19.87
CA THR A 88 -12.87 -5.62 -19.67
C THR A 88 -12.89 -5.30 -18.19
N ARG A 89 -11.71 -5.12 -17.60
CA ARG A 89 -11.63 -4.86 -16.17
C ARG A 89 -12.14 -3.45 -15.87
N TRP A 90 -12.63 -3.26 -14.65
CA TRP A 90 -13.15 -1.97 -14.18
C TRP A 90 -12.14 -0.82 -14.35
N GLU A 91 -10.84 -1.10 -14.22
CA GLU A 91 -9.77 -0.11 -14.35
C GLU A 91 -9.69 0.52 -15.75
N ALA A 92 -10.33 -0.06 -16.77
CA ALA A 92 -10.46 0.54 -18.11
C ALA A 92 -11.26 1.86 -18.10
N LEU A 93 -12.03 2.13 -17.04
CA LEU A 93 -12.78 3.39 -16.86
C LEU A 93 -11.98 4.45 -16.10
N TRP A 94 -10.75 4.16 -15.69
CA TRP A 94 -9.90 5.16 -15.05
C TRP A 94 -9.45 6.20 -16.08
N PRO A 95 -9.28 7.47 -15.66
CA PRO A 95 -8.65 8.46 -16.50
C PRO A 95 -7.29 7.94 -17.01
N PRO A 96 -6.93 8.23 -18.26
CA PRO A 96 -5.62 7.84 -18.78
C PRO A 96 -4.52 8.50 -17.96
N ASP A 97 -3.47 7.76 -17.68
CA ASP A 97 -2.21 8.25 -17.16
C ASP A 97 -1.05 7.57 -17.89
N ASP A 98 0.14 8.17 -17.77
CA ASP A 98 1.37 7.73 -18.43
C ASP A 98 2.27 6.90 -17.50
N PHE A 99 1.78 6.50 -16.32
CA PHE A 99 2.59 5.79 -15.34
C PHE A 99 2.88 4.36 -15.81
N LYS A 100 4.17 4.02 -15.91
CA LYS A 100 4.62 2.68 -16.30
C LYS A 100 5.27 1.99 -15.12
N GLU A 101 4.68 0.88 -14.68
CA GLU A 101 5.26 0.04 -13.64
C GLU A 101 6.47 -0.72 -14.18
N SER A 102 7.56 -0.73 -13.40
CA SER A 102 8.75 -1.54 -13.67
C SER A 102 8.80 -2.76 -12.75
N SER A 103 9.59 -3.76 -13.15
CA SER A 103 9.81 -4.96 -12.34
C SER A 103 10.48 -4.61 -11.00
N GLU A 104 11.37 -3.63 -11.00
CA GLU A 104 12.12 -3.15 -9.82
C GLU A 104 11.17 -2.51 -8.80
N MET A 105 10.23 -1.67 -9.26
CA MET A 105 9.19 -1.10 -8.41
C MET A 105 8.37 -2.20 -7.71
N ILE A 106 7.88 -3.17 -8.50
CA ILE A 106 7.07 -4.29 -7.99
C ILE A 106 7.88 -5.14 -7.01
N GLN A 107 9.12 -5.50 -7.35
CA GLN A 107 9.98 -6.31 -6.51
C GLN A 107 10.31 -5.61 -5.19
N SER A 108 10.57 -4.30 -5.21
CA SER A 108 10.86 -3.54 -3.99
C SER A 108 9.71 -3.58 -2.98
N LEU A 109 8.47 -3.67 -3.47
CA LEU A 109 7.22 -3.67 -2.71
C LEU A 109 6.65 -5.07 -2.42
N ALA A 110 7.34 -6.13 -2.85
CA ALA A 110 6.90 -7.50 -2.60
C ALA A 110 6.74 -7.75 -1.10
N TRP A 111 5.68 -8.45 -0.68
CA TRP A 111 5.44 -8.71 0.75
C TRP A 111 6.58 -9.50 1.41
N THR A 112 7.38 -10.25 0.64
CA THR A 112 8.58 -10.93 1.13
C THR A 112 9.67 -9.96 1.60
N ASN A 113 9.61 -8.70 1.17
CA ASN A 113 10.47 -7.62 1.64
C ASN A 113 9.93 -6.94 2.91
N TRP A 114 9.00 -7.56 3.64
CA TRP A 114 8.48 -7.03 4.91
C TRP A 114 9.57 -6.53 5.88
N PRO A 115 10.72 -7.24 6.05
CA PRO A 115 11.81 -6.72 6.88
C PRO A 115 12.40 -5.39 6.36
N LEU A 116 12.42 -5.15 5.04
CA LEU A 116 12.90 -3.90 4.46
C LEU A 116 11.95 -2.73 4.73
N PHE A 117 10.65 -2.99 4.89
CA PHE A 117 9.71 -1.94 5.30
C PHE A 117 10.05 -1.46 6.72
N THR A 118 10.39 -2.39 7.61
CA THR A 118 10.90 -2.07 8.95
C THR A 118 12.20 -1.28 8.88
N VAL A 119 13.18 -1.72 8.09
CA VAL A 119 14.45 -0.99 7.90
C VAL A 119 14.20 0.42 7.40
N GLY A 120 13.30 0.61 6.43
CA GLY A 120 12.93 1.93 5.91
C GLY A 120 12.39 2.85 7.01
N MET A 121 11.52 2.35 7.89
CA MET A 121 11.00 3.12 9.03
C MET A 121 12.09 3.43 10.09
N VAL A 122 13.01 2.50 10.34
CA VAL A 122 14.17 2.75 11.22
C VAL A 122 15.06 3.85 10.63
N GLN A 123 15.34 3.81 9.33
CA GLN A 123 16.13 4.83 8.64
C GLN A 123 15.46 6.21 8.64
N MET A 124 14.13 6.28 8.72
CA MET A 124 13.38 7.52 8.91
C MET A 124 13.42 8.04 10.36
N GLY A 125 13.98 7.27 11.31
CA GLY A 125 14.08 7.66 12.71
C GLY A 125 12.84 7.33 13.55
N TYR A 126 11.99 6.41 13.11
CA TYR A 126 10.86 5.97 13.93
C TYR A 126 11.29 5.06 15.08
N SER A 127 10.63 5.25 16.22
CA SER A 127 10.82 4.41 17.39
C SER A 127 10.21 3.02 17.17
N ASP A 128 10.69 2.05 17.95
CA ASP A 128 10.13 0.70 17.95
C ASP A 128 8.63 0.69 18.23
N ASP A 129 8.15 1.54 19.14
CA ASP A 129 6.71 1.69 19.42
C ASP A 129 5.92 2.09 18.17
N TYR A 130 6.41 3.08 17.42
CA TYR A 130 5.76 3.56 16.19
C TYR A 130 5.75 2.46 15.13
N ILE A 131 6.88 1.78 14.97
CA ILE A 131 7.04 0.68 14.02
C ILE A 131 6.06 -0.46 14.36
N GLN A 132 5.99 -0.89 15.62
CA GLN A 132 5.07 -1.96 16.06
C GLN A 132 3.59 -1.59 15.81
N LYS A 133 3.22 -0.32 16.04
CA LYS A 133 1.89 0.20 15.73
C LYS A 133 1.57 0.11 14.23
N ILE A 134 2.49 0.54 13.38
CA ILE A 134 2.32 0.55 11.91
C ILE A 134 2.28 -0.87 11.35
N LEU A 135 3.13 -1.77 11.84
CA LEU A 135 3.22 -3.15 11.34
C LEU A 135 1.97 -3.97 11.64
N ALA A 136 1.38 -3.82 12.84
CA ALA A 136 0.20 -4.60 13.23
C ALA A 136 -0.63 -3.98 14.36
N GLY A 137 -0.04 -3.19 15.27
CA GLY A 137 -0.71 -2.72 16.48
C GLY A 137 -2.01 -1.95 16.20
N ASN A 138 -2.03 -1.10 15.18
CA ASN A 138 -3.22 -0.34 14.80
C ASN A 138 -4.31 -1.21 14.18
N ILE A 139 -3.93 -2.22 13.40
CA ILE A 139 -4.87 -3.20 12.84
C ILE A 139 -5.53 -3.96 13.98
N MET A 140 -4.74 -4.45 14.94
CA MET A 140 -5.24 -5.18 16.11
C MET A 140 -6.14 -4.33 16.99
N ARG A 141 -5.80 -3.05 17.21
CA ARG A 141 -6.62 -2.09 17.96
C ARG A 141 -8.00 -1.94 17.33
N VAL A 142 -8.06 -1.67 16.03
CA VAL A 142 -9.33 -1.46 15.31
C VAL A 142 -10.11 -2.77 15.17
N ALA A 143 -9.45 -3.90 14.91
CA ALA A 143 -10.12 -5.20 14.84
C ALA A 143 -10.81 -5.56 16.17
N LYS A 144 -10.14 -5.32 17.31
CA LYS A 144 -10.76 -5.52 18.63
C LYS A 144 -11.97 -4.62 18.84
N ALA A 145 -11.88 -3.34 18.49
CA ALA A 145 -12.98 -2.40 18.65
C ALA A 145 -14.21 -2.74 17.77
N ALA A 146 -14.02 -3.39 16.63
CA ALA A 146 -15.09 -3.80 15.73
C ALA A 146 -15.77 -5.13 16.11
N LEU A 147 -15.20 -5.88 17.07
CA LEU A 147 -15.72 -7.18 17.53
C LEU A 147 -16.54 -7.08 18.82
N VAL A 148 -16.75 -5.86 19.34
CA VAL A 148 -17.59 -5.56 20.51
C VAL A 148 -18.93 -5.01 20.04
#